data_AF-A0A252D315-F1
#
_entry.id   AF-A0A252D315-F1
#
_cell.length_a   1.000
_cell.length_b   1.000
_cell.length_c   1.000
_cell.angle_alpha   90.00
_cell.angle_beta   90.00
_cell.angle_gamma   90.00
#
_symmetry.space_group_name_H-M   'P 1'
#
loop_
_entity.id
_entity.type
_entity.pdbx_description
1 polymer ?
#
loop_
_entity_poly.entity_id
_entity_poly.type
_entity_poly.pdbx_seq_one_letter_code
_entity_poly.pdbx_strand_id
1 'polypeptide(L)'
;MWTEIDAHISQVTGEKFQSQQKRSVSGGCINQGYAVSDSQRTYFVKLNQASQVAMFEAEGMGLEEMLITASIRVPQPLCWGTAGNSGYIVLEWVEMGGGNTKSWLEMGRKLAAMHKATSSQGFGWKINNTIGSTPQINTWTADWAEFYAKHRLGYQFQLARRRGGNFPKQEKLLAAIPELLTDHQVEPSLVHGDLWGGNAGCTVSGEPVIFDPATYFGDREVDIAMTELFGGFPAAFYQGYNEIFPLDAGYEQRKTLYNLYHILNHFNLFGGGYASQANRMIDQILR
;
A
#
# COMPACT_ATOMS: atom_id res chain seq x y z
N MET A 1 -10.28 -12.43 23.85
CA MET A 1 -10.14 -11.74 22.55
C MET A 1 -11.25 -10.70 22.32
N TRP A 2 -12.46 -11.05 21.85
CA TRP A 2 -13.47 -10.05 21.46
C TRP A 2 -13.87 -9.08 22.57
N THR A 3 -14.01 -9.55 23.82
CA THR A 3 -14.28 -8.68 24.97
C THR A 3 -13.18 -7.65 25.22
N GLU A 4 -11.92 -8.01 24.96
CA GLU A 4 -10.78 -7.08 25.08
C GLU A 4 -10.80 -6.05 23.95
N ILE A 5 -11.12 -6.47 22.72
CA ILE A 5 -11.27 -5.57 21.57
C ILE A 5 -12.43 -4.58 21.81
N ASP A 6 -13.59 -5.07 22.25
CA ASP A 6 -14.75 -4.22 22.58
C ASP A 6 -14.44 -3.21 23.69
N ALA A 7 -13.69 -3.63 24.71
CA ALA A 7 -13.23 -2.76 25.79
C ALA A 7 -12.26 -1.70 25.27
N HIS A 8 -11.33 -2.06 24.37
CA HIS A 8 -10.40 -1.09 23.78
C HIS A 8 -11.15 -0.09 22.89
N ILE A 9 -12.10 -0.55 22.07
CA ILE A 9 -12.99 0.34 21.30
C ILE A 9 -13.71 1.30 22.23
N SER A 10 -14.29 0.81 23.33
CA SER A 10 -14.99 1.66 24.31
C SER A 10 -14.07 2.71 24.93
N GLN A 11 -12.82 2.35 25.19
CA GLN A 11 -11.83 3.25 25.76
C GLN A 11 -11.44 4.37 24.80
N VAL A 12 -11.19 4.05 23.52
CA VAL A 12 -10.74 5.06 22.54
C VAL A 12 -11.86 5.94 22.01
N THR A 13 -13.10 5.44 21.95
CA THR A 13 -14.26 6.25 21.53
C THR A 13 -14.90 7.03 22.67
N GLY A 14 -14.65 6.63 23.93
CA GLY A 14 -15.33 7.18 25.10
C GLY A 14 -16.79 6.72 25.25
N GLU A 15 -17.25 5.83 24.38
CA GLU A 15 -18.63 5.32 24.36
C GLU A 15 -18.64 3.81 24.53
N LYS A 16 -19.46 3.29 25.44
CA LYS A 16 -19.58 1.85 25.66
C LYS A 16 -19.90 1.13 24.33
N PHE A 17 -19.06 0.19 23.94
CA PHE A 17 -19.25 -0.68 22.78
C PHE A 17 -19.26 -2.14 23.25
N GLN A 18 -20.26 -2.89 22.80
CA GLN A 18 -20.37 -4.32 23.07
C GLN A 18 -20.92 -5.01 21.84
N SER A 19 -20.08 -5.82 21.20
CA SER A 19 -20.38 -6.43 19.92
C SER A 19 -21.46 -7.51 20.04
N GLN A 20 -22.59 -7.27 19.40
CA GLN A 20 -23.72 -8.21 19.29
C GLN A 20 -23.60 -9.10 18.06
N GLN A 21 -23.07 -8.55 16.96
CA GLN A 21 -22.90 -9.25 15.70
C GLN A 21 -21.45 -9.21 15.25
N LYS A 22 -20.98 -10.33 14.71
CA LYS A 22 -19.63 -10.51 14.16
C LYS A 22 -19.76 -11.31 12.88
N ARG A 23 -19.55 -10.69 11.73
CA ARG A 23 -19.67 -11.33 10.42
C ARG A 23 -18.30 -11.39 9.76
N SER A 24 -17.87 -12.57 9.35
CA SER A 24 -16.67 -12.70 8.53
C SER A 24 -16.88 -12.00 7.19
N VAL A 25 -15.91 -11.21 6.79
CA VAL A 25 -15.83 -10.52 5.50
C VAL A 25 -14.43 -10.73 4.92
N SER A 26 -14.18 -10.30 3.69
CA SER A 26 -12.82 -10.35 3.13
C SER A 26 -11.87 -9.50 3.98
N GLY A 27 -10.71 -10.06 4.35
CA GLY A 27 -9.63 -9.37 5.07
C GLY A 27 -8.36 -9.21 4.24
N GLY A 28 -8.46 -9.38 2.91
CA GLY A 28 -7.32 -9.50 2.01
C GLY A 28 -6.74 -10.92 1.97
N CYS A 29 -5.50 -11.05 1.52
CA CYS A 29 -4.87 -12.36 1.27
C CYS A 29 -4.34 -13.05 2.53
N ILE A 30 -4.06 -12.31 3.60
CA ILE A 30 -3.29 -12.80 4.77
C ILE A 30 -4.01 -12.67 6.12
N ASN A 31 -5.04 -11.83 6.21
CA ASN A 31 -5.73 -11.52 7.45
C ASN A 31 -7.18 -12.01 7.43
N GLN A 32 -7.73 -12.24 8.61
CA GLN A 32 -9.17 -12.49 8.77
C GLN A 32 -9.89 -11.16 8.99
N GLY A 33 -10.86 -10.83 8.14
CA GLY A 33 -11.66 -9.61 8.24
C GLY A 33 -13.02 -9.87 8.91
N TYR A 34 -13.44 -8.97 9.80
CA TYR A 34 -14.72 -9.04 10.48
C TYR A 34 -15.44 -7.69 10.45
N ALA A 35 -16.73 -7.70 10.13
CA ALA A 35 -17.64 -6.63 10.48
C ALA A 35 -18.17 -6.88 11.90
N VAL A 36 -17.85 -6.00 12.84
CA VAL A 36 -18.20 -6.11 14.25
C VAL A 36 -19.16 -4.98 14.61
N SER A 37 -20.36 -5.32 15.09
CA SER A 37 -21.44 -4.35 15.32
C SER A 37 -22.13 -4.54 16.67
N ASP A 38 -22.53 -3.42 17.28
CA ASP A 38 -23.41 -3.36 18.46
C ASP A 38 -24.88 -3.03 18.09
N SER A 39 -25.24 -3.16 16.80
CA SER A 39 -26.51 -2.78 16.18
C SER A 39 -26.72 -1.28 15.92
N GLN A 40 -25.85 -0.40 16.42
CA GLN A 40 -25.88 1.03 16.11
C GLN A 40 -24.66 1.46 15.30
N ARG A 41 -23.49 0.94 15.67
CA ARG A 41 -22.20 1.19 15.06
C ARG A 41 -21.63 -0.11 14.53
N THR A 42 -20.83 0.00 13.48
CA THR A 42 -20.09 -1.10 12.90
C THR A 42 -18.65 -0.68 12.74
N TYR A 43 -17.73 -1.59 13.04
CA TYR A 43 -16.30 -1.43 12.80
C TYR A 43 -15.79 -2.58 11.96
N PHE A 44 -14.74 -2.31 11.20
CA PHE A 44 -13.99 -3.34 10.50
C PHE A 44 -12.81 -3.77 11.37
N VAL A 45 -12.69 -5.07 11.65
CA VAL A 45 -11.60 -5.62 12.46
C VAL A 45 -10.81 -6.60 11.62
N LYS A 46 -9.51 -6.37 11.48
CA LYS A 46 -8.58 -7.38 10.93
C LYS A 46 -7.91 -8.12 12.07
N LEU A 47 -7.76 -9.43 11.90
CA LEU A 47 -7.08 -10.31 12.84
C LEU A 47 -5.96 -11.10 12.17
N ASN A 48 -4.88 -11.31 12.92
CA ASN A 48 -3.80 -12.25 12.61
C ASN A 48 -3.19 -12.76 13.93
N GLN A 49 -2.13 -13.58 13.87
CA GLN A 49 -1.39 -14.03 15.06
C GLN A 49 -0.83 -12.84 15.84
N ALA A 50 -0.73 -12.94 17.17
CA ALA A 50 -0.20 -11.88 18.03
C ALA A 50 1.21 -11.41 17.62
N SER A 51 2.04 -12.29 17.09
CA SER A 51 3.38 -11.95 16.55
C SER A 51 3.34 -10.95 15.39
N GLN A 52 2.20 -10.80 14.72
CA GLN A 52 2.01 -9.90 13.58
C GLN A 52 1.50 -8.51 14.01
N VAL A 53 1.41 -8.18 15.30
CA VAL A 53 0.87 -6.89 15.77
C VAL A 53 1.59 -5.67 15.16
N ALA A 54 2.90 -5.77 14.89
CA ALA A 54 3.67 -4.69 14.28
C ALA A 54 3.20 -4.34 12.85
N MET A 55 2.62 -5.29 12.11
CA MET A 55 2.01 -5.03 10.81
C MET A 55 0.77 -4.13 10.96
N PHE A 56 -0.05 -4.40 11.96
CA PHE A 56 -1.26 -3.62 12.25
C PHE A 56 -0.94 -2.23 12.81
N GLU A 57 0.07 -2.13 13.66
CA GLU A 57 0.61 -0.84 14.10
C GLU A 57 1.06 0.01 12.90
N ALA A 58 1.82 -0.59 11.98
CA ALA A 58 2.28 0.09 10.79
C ALA A 58 1.16 0.49 9.83
N GLU A 59 0.15 -0.36 9.65
CA GLU A 59 -1.04 -0.06 8.85
C GLU A 59 -1.82 1.12 9.45
N GLY A 60 -2.07 1.10 10.76
CA GLY A 60 -2.75 2.19 11.47
C GLY A 60 -2.02 3.52 11.33
N MET A 61 -0.70 3.51 11.58
CA MET A 61 0.13 4.71 11.42
C MET A 61 0.19 5.21 9.97
N GLY A 62 0.07 4.32 8.99
CA GLY A 62 0.05 4.65 7.56
C GLY A 62 -1.25 5.34 7.15
N LEU A 63 -2.38 4.84 7.67
CA LEU A 63 -3.69 5.46 7.50
C LEU A 63 -3.76 6.83 8.20
N GLU A 64 -3.21 6.96 9.41
CA GLU A 64 -3.09 8.26 10.09
C GLU A 64 -2.32 9.29 9.27
N GLU A 65 -1.18 8.88 8.68
CA GLU A 65 -0.36 9.75 7.84
C GLU A 65 -1.15 10.25 6.61
N MET A 66 -1.97 9.39 6.00
CA MET A 66 -2.84 9.76 4.88
C MET A 66 -4.03 10.63 5.30
N LEU A 67 -4.59 10.43 6.50
CA LEU A 67 -5.68 11.29 6.99
C LEU A 67 -5.21 12.73 7.19
N ILE A 68 -3.96 12.94 7.63
CA ILE A 68 -3.37 14.26 7.84
C ILE A 68 -3.35 15.08 6.56
N THR A 69 -3.22 14.45 5.39
CA THR A 69 -3.18 15.17 4.10
C THR A 69 -4.54 15.75 3.70
N ALA A 70 -5.64 15.31 4.33
CA ALA A 70 -7.01 15.76 4.06
C ALA A 70 -7.40 15.72 2.57
N SER A 71 -6.91 14.73 1.82
CA SER A 71 -7.05 14.65 0.36
C SER A 71 -8.02 13.56 -0.11
N ILE A 72 -7.63 12.30 0.02
CA ILE A 72 -8.42 11.12 -0.35
C ILE A 72 -8.97 10.43 0.91
N ARG A 73 -10.16 9.82 0.80
CA ARG A 73 -10.72 9.06 1.92
C ARG A 73 -9.90 7.79 2.13
N VAL A 74 -9.59 7.52 3.40
CA VAL A 74 -9.09 6.25 3.89
C VAL A 74 -9.90 5.85 5.11
N PRO A 75 -10.05 4.54 5.44
CA PRO A 75 -10.71 4.14 6.67
C PRO A 75 -10.00 4.72 7.89
N GLN A 76 -10.74 5.35 8.79
CA GLN A 76 -10.15 5.88 10.01
C GLN A 76 -9.64 4.73 10.91
N PRO A 77 -8.36 4.73 11.33
CA PRO A 77 -7.89 3.79 12.34
C PRO A 77 -8.37 4.23 13.73
N LEU A 78 -8.94 3.29 14.49
CA LEU A 78 -9.43 3.55 15.85
C LEU A 78 -8.44 3.07 16.90
N CYS A 79 -8.02 1.81 16.81
CA CYS A 79 -7.08 1.21 17.73
C CYS A 79 -6.50 -0.10 17.16
N TRP A 80 -5.36 -0.52 17.69
CA TRP A 80 -4.72 -1.79 17.38
C TRP A 80 -4.05 -2.36 18.63
N GLY A 81 -3.71 -3.64 18.60
CA GLY A 81 -3.02 -4.27 19.72
C GLY A 81 -3.07 -5.79 19.67
N THR A 82 -2.90 -6.41 20.82
CA THR A 82 -3.04 -7.86 21.00
C THR A 82 -4.21 -8.17 21.92
N ALA A 83 -4.99 -9.21 21.60
CA ALA A 83 -6.06 -9.71 22.43
C ALA A 83 -6.03 -11.24 22.42
N GLY A 84 -5.77 -11.87 23.58
CA GLY A 84 -5.38 -13.28 23.64
C GLY A 84 -4.16 -13.58 22.74
N ASN A 85 -4.30 -14.54 21.81
CA ASN A 85 -3.23 -14.94 20.88
C ASN A 85 -3.31 -14.25 19.50
N SER A 86 -4.10 -13.19 19.39
CA SER A 86 -4.32 -12.48 18.11
C SER A 86 -3.81 -11.05 18.18
N GLY A 87 -3.14 -10.61 17.11
CA GLY A 87 -2.94 -9.20 16.80
C GLY A 87 -4.17 -8.67 16.05
N TYR A 88 -4.51 -7.40 16.24
CA TYR A 88 -5.65 -6.79 15.59
C TYR A 88 -5.45 -5.31 15.26
N ILE A 89 -6.21 -4.83 14.28
CA ILE A 89 -6.53 -3.42 14.06
C ILE A 89 -8.04 -3.28 13.92
N VAL A 90 -8.58 -2.21 14.51
CA VAL A 90 -9.96 -1.76 14.37
C VAL A 90 -9.97 -0.49 13.52
N LEU A 91 -10.74 -0.52 12.45
CA LEU A 91 -10.93 0.55 11.50
C LEU A 91 -12.41 0.95 11.44
N GLU A 92 -12.64 2.17 10.97
CA GLU A 92 -13.95 2.61 10.49
C GLU A 92 -14.55 1.58 9.53
N TRP A 93 -15.83 1.27 9.70
CA TRP A 93 -16.57 0.52 8.70
C TRP A 93 -16.97 1.44 7.55
N VAL A 94 -16.42 1.18 6.36
CA VAL A 94 -16.77 1.91 5.13
C VAL A 94 -17.74 1.06 4.32
N GLU A 95 -18.96 1.58 4.11
CA GLU A 95 -19.94 0.95 3.22
C GLU A 95 -19.52 1.12 1.75
N MET A 96 -18.98 0.04 1.19
CA MET A 96 -18.48 0.00 -0.19
C MET A 96 -19.64 -0.09 -1.19
N GLY A 97 -19.49 0.62 -2.31
CA GLY A 97 -20.44 0.66 -3.40
C GLY A 97 -19.74 0.59 -4.76
N GLY A 98 -20.37 1.17 -5.78
CA GLY A 98 -19.84 1.24 -7.14
C GLY A 98 -19.37 2.64 -7.49
N GLY A 99 -18.23 2.74 -8.18
CA GLY A 99 -17.75 3.99 -8.76
C GLY A 99 -18.24 4.19 -10.20
N ASN A 100 -18.59 5.43 -10.55
CA ASN A 100 -18.81 5.83 -11.94
C ASN A 100 -17.62 6.65 -12.46
N THR A 101 -17.67 7.09 -13.72
CA THR A 101 -16.61 7.89 -14.35
C THR A 101 -16.21 9.13 -13.53
N LYS A 102 -17.18 9.81 -12.90
CA LYS A 102 -16.91 11.00 -12.08
C LYS A 102 -16.20 10.63 -10.77
N SER A 103 -16.59 9.53 -10.13
CA SER A 103 -15.92 9.02 -8.93
C SER A 103 -14.45 8.70 -9.23
N TRP A 104 -14.17 8.00 -10.33
CA TRP A 104 -12.80 7.66 -10.71
C TRP A 104 -11.97 8.89 -11.11
N LEU A 105 -12.56 9.86 -11.82
CA LEU A 105 -11.90 11.15 -12.08
C LEU A 105 -11.51 11.85 -10.78
N GLU A 106 -12.42 11.90 -9.81
CA GLU A 106 -12.17 12.50 -8.50
C GLU A 106 -11.13 11.71 -7.69
N MET A 107 -11.11 10.38 -7.81
CA MET A 107 -10.09 9.54 -7.18
C MET A 107 -8.69 9.93 -7.66
N GLY A 108 -8.50 10.11 -8.98
CA GLY A 108 -7.23 10.54 -9.55
C GLY A 108 -6.79 11.89 -8.99
N ARG A 109 -7.71 12.86 -8.92
CA ARG A 109 -7.43 14.21 -8.37
C ARG A 109 -7.06 14.16 -6.89
N LYS A 110 -7.80 13.39 -6.10
CA LYS A 110 -7.57 13.24 -4.65
C LYS A 110 -6.26 12.50 -4.35
N LEU A 111 -5.91 11.48 -5.12
CA LEU A 111 -4.61 10.81 -5.01
C LEU A 111 -3.47 11.76 -5.36
N ALA A 112 -3.59 12.52 -6.46
CA ALA A 112 -2.59 13.53 -6.82
C ALA A 112 -2.41 14.60 -5.73
N ALA A 113 -3.49 14.99 -5.04
CA ALA A 113 -3.40 15.87 -3.88
C ALA A 113 -2.70 15.22 -2.67
N MET A 114 -2.92 13.91 -2.42
CA MET A 114 -2.16 13.16 -1.40
C MET A 114 -0.66 13.15 -1.71
N HIS A 115 -0.27 12.89 -2.96
CA HIS A 115 1.13 12.83 -3.38
C HIS A 115 1.88 14.16 -3.27
N LYS A 116 1.17 15.28 -3.07
CA LYS A 116 1.80 16.59 -2.79
C LYS A 116 2.26 16.73 -1.33
N ALA A 117 1.92 15.80 -0.44
CA ALA A 117 2.49 15.74 0.90
C ALA A 117 3.93 15.22 0.81
N THR A 118 4.89 16.03 1.26
CA THR A 118 6.33 15.73 1.16
C THR A 118 7.00 15.58 2.53
N SER A 119 8.24 15.06 2.52
CA SER A 119 9.07 14.89 3.72
C SER A 119 10.42 15.57 3.55
N SER A 120 10.86 16.32 4.57
CA SER A 120 12.20 16.91 4.63
C SER A 120 13.30 15.90 5.00
N GLN A 121 12.94 14.68 5.41
CA GLN A 121 13.90 13.63 5.77
C GLN A 121 14.40 12.82 4.56
N GLY A 122 13.81 13.02 3.38
CA GLY A 122 14.11 12.26 2.16
C GLY A 122 13.12 11.11 1.92
N PHE A 123 13.62 10.00 1.38
CA PHE A 123 12.84 8.81 1.02
C PHE A 123 12.89 7.76 2.12
N GLY A 124 11.75 7.17 2.44
CA GLY A 124 11.60 6.25 3.56
C GLY A 124 10.42 6.59 4.45
N TRP A 125 10.45 6.12 5.69
CA TRP A 125 9.37 6.34 6.65
C TRP A 125 9.83 6.09 8.08
N LYS A 126 9.07 6.61 9.05
CA LYS A 126 9.39 6.55 10.49
C LYS A 126 9.56 5.12 11.03
N ILE A 127 8.90 4.14 10.41
CA ILE A 127 8.98 2.72 10.77
C ILE A 127 9.04 1.83 9.52
N ASN A 128 9.65 0.66 9.66
CA ASN A 128 9.46 -0.41 8.68
C ASN A 128 8.03 -0.93 8.77
N ASN A 129 7.47 -1.32 7.64
CA ASN A 129 6.13 -1.89 7.54
C ASN A 129 6.16 -3.17 6.70
N THR A 130 5.05 -3.52 6.07
CA THR A 130 4.95 -4.73 5.25
C THR A 130 4.21 -4.46 3.95
N ILE A 131 4.58 -5.20 2.90
CA ILE A 131 3.88 -5.26 1.61
C ILE A 131 3.32 -6.68 1.42
N GLY A 132 2.05 -6.86 1.77
CA GLY A 132 1.54 -8.19 2.12
C GLY A 132 2.19 -8.68 3.42
N SER A 133 2.74 -9.90 3.44
CA SER A 133 3.49 -10.43 4.60
C SER A 133 5.00 -10.20 4.52
N THR A 134 5.49 -9.56 3.45
CA THR A 134 6.91 -9.29 3.25
C THR A 134 7.31 -8.02 4.01
N PRO A 135 8.39 -8.02 4.83
CA PRO A 135 8.89 -6.79 5.43
C PRO A 135 9.28 -5.76 4.36
N GLN A 136 8.93 -4.50 4.59
CA GLN A 136 9.31 -3.38 3.73
C GLN A 136 10.21 -2.45 4.53
N ILE A 137 11.45 -2.30 4.06
CA ILE A 137 12.48 -1.51 4.73
C ILE A 137 12.31 -0.04 4.34
N ASN A 138 12.21 0.84 5.33
CA ASN A 138 11.91 2.26 5.17
C ASN A 138 12.97 3.17 5.80
N THR A 139 14.19 2.65 6.01
CA THR A 139 15.32 3.48 6.44
C THR A 139 15.48 4.68 5.52
N TRP A 140 15.59 5.88 6.10
CA TRP A 140 15.71 7.13 5.36
C TRP A 140 16.95 7.16 4.48
N THR A 141 16.79 7.62 3.24
CA THR A 141 17.88 7.98 2.32
C THR A 141 17.60 9.33 1.68
N ALA A 142 18.65 10.04 1.27
CA ALA A 142 18.51 11.32 0.58
C ALA A 142 18.22 11.16 -0.92
N ASP A 143 18.63 10.03 -1.51
CA ASP A 143 18.53 9.76 -2.95
C ASP A 143 17.51 8.65 -3.25
N TRP A 144 16.68 8.87 -4.28
CA TRP A 144 15.62 7.93 -4.66
C TRP A 144 16.19 6.66 -5.31
N ALA A 145 17.21 6.81 -6.16
CA ALA A 145 17.79 5.65 -6.85
C ALA A 145 18.48 4.71 -5.83
N GLU A 146 19.18 5.26 -4.84
CA GLU A 146 19.73 4.50 -3.71
C GLU A 146 18.61 3.80 -2.94
N PHE A 147 17.55 4.54 -2.55
CA PHE A 147 16.41 3.99 -1.82
C PHE A 147 15.82 2.79 -2.56
N TYR A 148 15.50 2.99 -3.83
CA TYR A 148 14.79 2.03 -4.64
C TYR A 148 15.67 0.80 -4.96
N ALA A 149 16.95 1.01 -5.28
CA ALA A 149 17.88 -0.09 -5.52
C ALA A 149 18.10 -0.95 -4.27
N LYS A 150 18.30 -0.32 -3.11
CA LYS A 150 18.67 -1.01 -1.87
C LYS A 150 17.48 -1.57 -1.11
N HIS A 151 16.49 -0.73 -0.82
CA HIS A 151 15.40 -1.01 0.10
C HIS A 151 14.13 -1.53 -0.59
N ARG A 152 14.04 -1.43 -1.92
CA ARG A 152 12.98 -2.09 -2.71
C ARG A 152 13.55 -3.30 -3.44
N LEU A 153 14.13 -3.13 -4.63
CA LEU A 153 14.52 -4.26 -5.48
C LEU A 153 15.59 -5.16 -4.85
N GLY A 154 16.65 -4.58 -4.29
CA GLY A 154 17.74 -5.33 -3.67
C GLY A 154 17.25 -6.21 -2.52
N TYR A 155 16.38 -5.70 -1.67
CA TYR A 155 15.78 -6.47 -0.58
C TYR A 155 14.87 -7.60 -1.09
N GLN A 156 14.03 -7.33 -2.11
CA GLN A 156 13.18 -8.36 -2.71
C GLN A 156 14.02 -9.50 -3.33
N PHE A 157 15.13 -9.18 -4.01
CA PHE A 157 16.05 -10.20 -4.54
C PHE A 157 16.72 -11.03 -3.44
N GLN A 158 17.12 -10.41 -2.33
CA GLN A 158 17.69 -11.13 -1.18
C GLN A 158 16.70 -12.15 -0.61
N LEU A 159 15.42 -11.78 -0.47
CA LEU A 159 14.36 -12.70 -0.05
C LEU A 159 14.13 -13.80 -1.10
N ALA A 160 14.11 -13.43 -2.37
CA ALA A 160 13.85 -14.34 -3.47
C ALA A 160 14.94 -15.42 -3.57
N ARG A 161 16.20 -15.06 -3.33
CA ARG A 161 17.33 -16.00 -3.28
C ARG A 161 17.14 -17.06 -2.19
N ARG A 162 16.64 -16.67 -1.01
CA ARG A 162 16.36 -17.62 0.10
C ARG A 162 15.25 -18.61 -0.25
N ARG A 163 14.37 -18.26 -1.20
CA ARG A 163 13.29 -19.11 -1.71
C ARG A 163 13.66 -19.86 -3.01
N GLY A 164 14.93 -19.84 -3.41
CA GLY A 164 15.40 -20.52 -4.62
C GLY A 164 15.11 -19.79 -5.93
N GLY A 165 14.77 -18.50 -5.89
CA GLY A 165 14.60 -17.67 -7.08
C GLY A 165 15.92 -17.48 -7.85
N ASN A 166 15.83 -17.50 -9.18
CA ASN A 166 16.96 -17.32 -10.08
C ASN A 166 16.74 -16.09 -10.98
N PHE A 167 17.58 -15.07 -10.80
CA PHE A 167 17.54 -13.81 -11.54
C PHE A 167 18.95 -13.46 -12.03
N PRO A 168 19.43 -14.07 -13.13
CA PRO A 168 20.84 -13.98 -13.55
C PRO A 168 21.35 -12.55 -13.79
N LYS A 169 20.45 -11.62 -14.14
CA LYS A 169 20.78 -10.22 -14.42
C LYS A 169 20.48 -9.26 -13.26
N GLN A 170 20.18 -9.76 -12.06
CA GLN A 170 19.83 -8.90 -10.92
C GLN A 170 20.94 -7.90 -10.58
N GLU A 171 22.21 -8.31 -10.60
CA GLU A 171 23.34 -7.43 -10.25
C GLU A 171 23.53 -6.35 -11.30
N LYS A 172 23.41 -6.72 -12.59
CA LYS A 172 23.44 -5.76 -13.70
C LYS A 172 22.29 -4.75 -13.61
N LEU A 173 21.08 -5.21 -13.27
CA LEU A 173 19.93 -4.32 -13.07
C LEU A 173 20.17 -3.36 -11.91
N LEU A 174 20.56 -3.85 -10.73
CA LEU A 174 20.77 -3.00 -9.55
C LEU A 174 21.84 -1.94 -9.80
N ALA A 175 22.90 -2.28 -10.54
CA ALA A 175 23.95 -1.33 -10.93
C ALA A 175 23.47 -0.28 -11.96
N ALA A 176 22.45 -0.58 -12.76
CA ALA A 176 21.90 0.32 -13.77
C ALA A 176 20.86 1.31 -13.21
N ILE A 177 20.28 1.06 -12.02
CA ILE A 177 19.21 1.90 -11.45
C ILE A 177 19.59 3.39 -11.34
N PRO A 178 20.79 3.77 -10.87
CA PRO A 178 21.18 5.19 -10.82
C PRO A 178 21.09 5.86 -12.19
N GLU A 179 21.57 5.21 -13.25
CA GLU A 179 21.51 5.74 -14.62
C GLU A 179 20.06 5.78 -15.13
N LEU A 180 19.28 4.72 -14.93
CA LEU A 180 17.87 4.63 -15.33
C LEU A 180 16.97 5.70 -14.68
N LEU A 181 17.39 6.24 -13.54
CA LEU A 181 16.66 7.26 -12.79
C LEU A 181 17.36 8.63 -12.77
N THR A 182 18.50 8.81 -13.44
CA THR A 182 19.31 10.04 -13.35
C THR A 182 18.55 11.29 -13.80
N ASP A 183 17.78 11.19 -14.88
CA ASP A 183 17.01 12.32 -15.43
C ASP A 183 15.64 12.52 -14.74
N HIS A 184 15.37 11.76 -13.67
CA HIS A 184 14.11 11.82 -12.94
C HIS A 184 14.31 12.51 -11.59
N GLN A 185 14.03 13.81 -11.54
CA GLN A 185 14.08 14.58 -10.30
C GLN A 185 12.85 14.27 -9.45
N VAL A 186 13.05 13.45 -8.41
CA VAL A 186 11.97 13.01 -7.52
C VAL A 186 11.94 13.87 -6.26
N GLU A 187 10.80 14.49 -5.99
CA GLU A 187 10.48 14.95 -4.63
C GLU A 187 9.80 13.82 -3.85
N PRO A 188 10.16 13.58 -2.58
CA PRO A 188 9.50 12.55 -1.79
C PRO A 188 8.01 12.83 -1.64
N SER A 189 7.18 11.94 -2.14
CA SER A 189 5.72 11.98 -2.03
C SER A 189 5.23 10.91 -1.06
N LEU A 190 4.25 11.23 -0.21
CA LEU A 190 3.52 10.23 0.54
C LEU A 190 2.79 9.30 -0.43
N VAL A 191 3.20 8.03 -0.50
CA VAL A 191 2.59 7.02 -1.36
C VAL A 191 1.80 6.00 -0.54
N HIS A 192 0.77 5.44 -1.17
CA HIS A 192 0.03 4.28 -0.67
C HIS A 192 0.93 3.04 -0.59
N GLY A 193 1.75 2.80 -1.61
CA GLY A 193 2.75 1.74 -1.64
C GLY A 193 2.22 0.35 -2.03
N ASP A 194 0.90 0.17 -2.08
CA ASP A 194 0.22 -1.04 -2.57
C ASP A 194 -1.09 -0.72 -3.32
N LEU A 195 -1.08 0.28 -4.21
CA LEU A 195 -2.32 0.78 -4.83
C LEU A 195 -2.70 0.01 -6.10
N TRP A 196 -3.60 -0.97 -5.96
CA TRP A 196 -4.17 -1.75 -7.07
C TRP A 196 -5.67 -1.94 -6.89
N GLY A 197 -6.33 -2.65 -7.82
CA GLY A 197 -7.80 -2.78 -7.84
C GLY A 197 -8.40 -3.43 -6.60
N GLY A 198 -7.60 -4.17 -5.82
CA GLY A 198 -8.03 -4.74 -4.54
C GLY A 198 -8.04 -3.75 -3.37
N ASN A 199 -7.34 -2.61 -3.50
CA ASN A 199 -7.05 -1.63 -2.43
C ASN A 199 -7.63 -0.23 -2.74
N ALA A 200 -8.50 -0.13 -3.75
CA ALA A 200 -9.17 1.10 -4.14
C ALA A 200 -10.62 0.81 -4.50
N GLY A 201 -11.52 1.72 -4.14
CA GLY A 201 -12.93 1.60 -4.45
C GLY A 201 -13.69 2.89 -4.25
N CYS A 202 -15.02 2.78 -4.23
CA CYS A 202 -15.91 3.90 -3.95
C CYS A 202 -16.91 3.48 -2.89
N THR A 203 -17.32 4.41 -2.04
CA THR A 203 -18.40 4.20 -1.08
C THR A 203 -19.76 4.08 -1.81
N VAL A 204 -20.82 3.71 -1.08
CA VAL A 204 -22.20 3.76 -1.58
C VAL A 204 -22.65 5.15 -2.07
N SER A 205 -22.04 6.23 -1.57
CA SER A 205 -22.28 7.60 -2.05
C SER A 205 -21.42 7.98 -3.27
N GLY A 206 -20.57 7.07 -3.75
CA GLY A 206 -19.65 7.30 -4.87
C GLY A 206 -18.39 8.07 -4.50
N GLU A 207 -18.06 8.20 -3.22
CA GLU A 207 -16.83 8.85 -2.75
C GLU A 207 -15.63 7.91 -2.92
N PRO A 208 -14.52 8.36 -3.53
CA PRO A 208 -13.31 7.56 -3.66
C PRO A 208 -12.67 7.21 -2.32
N VAL A 209 -12.31 5.94 -2.13
CA VAL A 209 -11.63 5.45 -0.93
C VAL A 209 -10.47 4.52 -1.32
N ILE A 210 -9.35 4.63 -0.63
CA ILE A 210 -8.21 3.70 -0.71
C ILE A 210 -7.95 3.10 0.67
N PHE A 211 -7.42 1.88 0.71
CA PHE A 211 -7.27 1.12 1.95
C PHE A 211 -6.15 0.08 1.82
N ASP A 212 -5.72 -0.46 2.96
CA ASP A 212 -4.64 -1.45 3.07
C ASP A 212 -3.26 -0.92 2.59
N PRO A 213 -2.76 0.20 3.16
CA PRO A 213 -1.54 0.82 2.68
C PRO A 213 -0.26 0.11 3.12
N ALA A 214 0.78 0.25 2.30
CA ALA A 214 2.17 -0.05 2.61
C ALA A 214 3.01 1.25 2.56
N THR A 215 2.60 2.24 3.36
CA THR A 215 3.01 3.66 3.29
C THR A 215 4.50 3.92 3.39
N TYR A 216 4.99 4.89 2.61
CA TYR A 216 6.30 5.53 2.78
C TYR A 216 6.36 6.84 1.97
N PHE A 217 7.43 7.61 2.12
CA PHE A 217 7.76 8.71 1.21
C PHE A 217 8.66 8.18 0.08
N GLY A 218 8.17 8.24 -1.15
CA GLY A 218 8.81 7.67 -2.34
C GLY A 218 8.54 8.49 -3.59
N ASP A 219 8.87 7.96 -4.76
CA ASP A 219 8.35 8.51 -6.01
C ASP A 219 6.85 8.23 -6.14
N ARG A 220 6.05 9.26 -6.36
CA ARG A 220 4.60 9.18 -6.64
C ARG A 220 4.24 8.21 -7.76
N GLU A 221 5.14 7.99 -8.72
CA GLU A 221 4.92 7.11 -9.86
C GLU A 221 4.82 5.63 -9.48
N VAL A 222 5.30 5.22 -8.29
CA VAL A 222 5.19 3.82 -7.84
C VAL A 222 3.73 3.41 -7.66
N ASP A 223 2.88 4.29 -7.14
CA ASP A 223 1.46 4.02 -6.97
C ASP A 223 0.77 3.96 -8.33
N ILE A 224 1.05 4.91 -9.23
CA ILE A 224 0.45 4.94 -10.57
C ILE A 224 0.84 3.67 -11.34
N ALA A 225 2.12 3.27 -11.30
CA ALA A 225 2.59 2.05 -11.93
C ALA A 225 1.82 0.82 -11.44
N MET A 226 1.62 0.72 -10.11
CA MET A 226 0.90 -0.39 -9.50
C MET A 226 -0.58 -0.44 -9.93
N THR A 227 -1.24 0.71 -10.12
CA THR A 227 -2.63 0.74 -10.62
C THR A 227 -2.78 0.12 -12.00
N GLU A 228 -1.72 0.13 -12.83
CA GLU A 228 -1.70 -0.44 -14.18
C GLU A 228 -1.33 -1.94 -14.21
N LEU A 229 -0.78 -2.50 -13.13
CA LEU A 229 -0.19 -3.84 -13.15
C LEU A 229 -1.23 -4.97 -13.21
N PHE A 230 -2.36 -4.83 -12.52
CA PHE A 230 -3.38 -5.87 -12.37
C PHE A 230 -4.75 -5.42 -12.91
N GLY A 231 -4.84 -5.26 -14.22
CA GLY A 231 -6.09 -4.96 -14.93
C GLY A 231 -6.34 -3.47 -15.18
N GLY A 232 -5.60 -2.57 -14.53
CA GLY A 232 -5.69 -1.13 -14.76
C GLY A 232 -6.89 -0.48 -14.06
N PHE A 233 -6.75 0.78 -13.68
CA PHE A 233 -7.89 1.63 -13.34
C PHE A 233 -8.58 2.18 -14.58
N PRO A 234 -9.84 2.67 -14.49
CA PRO A 234 -10.51 3.31 -15.61
C PRO A 234 -9.78 4.57 -16.10
N ALA A 235 -9.87 4.87 -17.39
CA ALA A 235 -9.19 6.03 -18.01
C ALA A 235 -9.43 7.37 -17.28
N ALA A 236 -10.62 7.55 -16.72
CA ALA A 236 -10.99 8.74 -15.96
C ALA A 236 -10.06 8.97 -14.74
N PHE A 237 -9.59 7.92 -14.08
CA PHE A 237 -8.64 8.03 -12.98
C PHE A 237 -7.34 8.70 -13.42
N TYR A 238 -6.72 8.19 -14.50
CA TYR A 238 -5.46 8.76 -15.00
C TYR A 238 -5.65 10.17 -15.52
N GLN A 239 -6.80 10.48 -16.14
CA GLN A 239 -7.15 11.84 -16.53
C GLN A 239 -7.15 12.76 -15.30
N GLY A 240 -7.87 12.39 -14.24
CA GLY A 240 -8.00 13.20 -13.04
C GLY A 240 -6.67 13.40 -12.31
N TYR A 241 -5.82 12.37 -12.29
CA TYR A 241 -4.47 12.47 -11.72
C TYR A 241 -3.61 13.46 -12.51
N ASN A 242 -3.56 13.31 -13.84
CA ASN A 242 -2.72 14.16 -14.70
C ASN A 242 -3.23 15.61 -14.79
N GLU A 243 -4.50 15.89 -14.49
CA GLU A 243 -5.00 17.27 -14.35
C GLU A 243 -4.36 18.02 -13.16
N ILE A 244 -3.96 17.31 -12.09
CA ILE A 244 -3.48 17.90 -10.84
C ILE A 244 -1.97 17.76 -10.65
N PHE A 245 -1.41 16.62 -11.09
CA PHE A 245 0.01 16.31 -10.98
C PHE A 245 0.46 15.47 -12.19
N PRO A 246 0.67 16.12 -13.37
CA PRO A 246 1.04 15.44 -14.61
C PRO A 246 2.25 14.50 -14.46
N LEU A 247 2.21 13.32 -15.06
CA LEU A 247 3.36 12.40 -15.15
C LEU A 247 4.38 12.92 -16.16
N ASP A 248 5.65 12.67 -15.89
CA ASP A 248 6.73 13.10 -16.78
C ASP A 248 6.89 12.15 -17.97
N ALA A 249 7.46 12.64 -19.07
CA ALA A 249 7.56 11.90 -20.33
C ALA A 249 8.31 10.55 -20.24
N GLY A 250 9.15 10.35 -19.22
CA GLY A 250 9.88 9.09 -18.96
C GLY A 250 9.10 8.03 -18.16
N TYR A 251 7.83 8.29 -17.83
CA TYR A 251 7.03 7.40 -16.99
C TYR A 251 6.90 5.98 -17.57
N GLU A 252 6.72 5.83 -18.88
CA GLU A 252 6.52 4.51 -19.49
C GLU A 252 7.70 3.55 -19.25
N GLN A 253 8.93 4.07 -19.27
CA GLN A 253 10.12 3.28 -18.92
C GLN A 253 10.15 2.96 -17.42
N ARG A 254 9.94 3.97 -16.57
CA ARG A 254 9.99 3.82 -15.11
C ARG A 254 8.90 2.92 -14.55
N LYS A 255 7.70 2.92 -15.15
CA LYS A 255 6.59 2.02 -14.82
C LYS A 255 7.02 0.56 -14.80
N THR A 256 7.78 0.10 -15.79
CA THR A 256 8.26 -1.30 -15.83
C THR A 256 9.21 -1.59 -14.66
N LEU A 257 10.09 -0.63 -14.33
CA LEU A 257 11.01 -0.72 -13.20
C LEU A 257 10.27 -0.72 -11.85
N TYR A 258 9.23 0.11 -11.70
CA TYR A 258 8.38 0.19 -10.50
C TYR A 258 7.55 -1.07 -10.31
N ASN A 259 6.92 -1.57 -11.37
CA ASN A 259 6.15 -2.80 -11.30
C ASN A 259 6.99 -4.06 -11.04
N LEU A 260 8.30 -4.04 -11.37
CA LEU A 260 9.18 -5.17 -11.05
C LEU A 260 9.24 -5.42 -9.54
N TYR A 261 9.17 -4.39 -8.70
CA TYR A 261 9.13 -4.54 -7.25
C TYR A 261 7.95 -5.41 -6.79
N HIS A 262 6.76 -5.12 -7.30
CA HIS A 262 5.56 -5.89 -6.96
C HIS A 262 5.58 -7.30 -7.53
N ILE A 263 6.13 -7.51 -8.73
CA ILE A 263 6.28 -8.87 -9.29
C ILE A 263 7.29 -9.71 -8.49
N LEU A 264 8.40 -9.12 -8.03
CA LEU A 264 9.32 -9.82 -7.12
C LEU A 264 8.66 -10.09 -5.77
N ASN A 265 7.85 -9.18 -5.25
CA ASN A 265 7.07 -9.42 -4.04
C ASN A 265 6.07 -10.57 -4.22
N HIS A 266 5.38 -10.63 -5.36
CA HIS A 266 4.47 -11.74 -5.68
C HIS A 266 5.22 -13.06 -5.84
N PHE A 267 6.41 -13.06 -6.45
CA PHE A 267 7.28 -14.24 -6.44
C PHE A 267 7.61 -14.65 -5.01
N ASN A 268 8.00 -13.70 -4.16
CA ASN A 268 8.29 -13.98 -2.76
C ASN A 268 7.07 -14.53 -2.03
N LEU A 269 5.86 -14.04 -2.23
CA LEU A 269 4.67 -14.54 -1.54
C LEU A 269 4.15 -15.88 -2.09
N PHE A 270 4.17 -16.06 -3.41
CA PHE A 270 3.40 -17.10 -4.11
C PHE A 270 4.24 -18.01 -5.02
N GLY A 271 5.49 -17.64 -5.31
CA GLY A 271 6.41 -18.39 -6.16
C GLY A 271 5.98 -18.49 -7.62
N GLY A 272 6.29 -19.61 -8.27
CA GLY A 272 5.75 -19.97 -9.57
C GLY A 272 6.10 -19.00 -10.73
N GLY A 273 5.09 -18.71 -11.56
CA GLY A 273 5.26 -17.98 -12.84
C GLY A 273 5.80 -16.55 -12.71
N TYR A 274 5.76 -15.96 -11.51
CA TYR A 274 6.27 -14.61 -11.26
C TYR A 274 7.79 -14.51 -11.45
N ALA A 275 8.55 -15.59 -11.24
CA ALA A 275 9.99 -15.59 -11.51
C ALA A 275 10.30 -15.37 -13.00
N SER A 276 9.56 -16.08 -13.87
CA SER A 276 9.69 -15.94 -15.32
C SER A 276 9.23 -14.56 -15.80
N GLN A 277 8.19 -14.00 -15.18
CA GLN A 277 7.73 -12.64 -15.48
C GLN A 277 8.77 -11.58 -15.08
N ALA A 278 9.31 -11.66 -13.86
CA ALA A 278 10.36 -10.76 -13.40
C ALA A 278 11.60 -10.81 -14.31
N ASN A 279 12.06 -11.99 -14.72
CA ASN A 279 13.19 -12.10 -15.65
C ASN A 279 12.91 -11.42 -17.01
N ARG A 280 11.70 -11.56 -17.57
CA ARG A 280 11.33 -10.84 -18.80
C ARG A 280 11.32 -9.31 -18.61
N MET A 281 10.85 -8.83 -17.46
CA MET A 281 10.85 -7.40 -17.14
C MET A 281 12.29 -6.88 -16.97
N ILE A 282 13.16 -7.64 -16.31
CA ILE A 282 14.59 -7.32 -16.19
C ILE A 282 15.23 -7.22 -17.58
N ASP A 283 14.93 -8.18 -18.48
CA ASP A 283 15.40 -8.14 -19.86
C ASP A 283 14.87 -6.95 -20.65
N GLN A 284 13.64 -6.49 -20.39
CA GLN A 284 13.08 -5.30 -21.02
C GLN A 284 13.73 -4.02 -20.52
N ILE A 285 13.99 -3.90 -19.22
CA ILE A 285 14.60 -2.72 -18.59
C ILE A 285 16.06 -2.55 -19.05
N LEU A 286 16.78 -3.66 -19.27
CA LEU A 286 18.21 -3.65 -19.63
C LEU A 286 18.48 -3.61 -21.16
N ARG A 287 17.47 -3.38 -21.99
CA ARG A 287 17.61 -3.19 -23.43
C ARG A 287 17.97 -1.76 -23.75
#